data_AF-A0A7V3E7I4-F1
#
_entry.id   AF-A0A7V3E7I4-F1
#
_cell.length_a   1.000
_cell.length_b   1.000
_cell.length_c   1.000
_cell.angle_alpha   90.00
_cell.angle_beta   90.00
_cell.angle_gamma   90.00
#
_symmetry.space_group_name_H-M   'P 1'
#
loop_
_entity.id
_entity.type
_entity.pdbx_description
1 polymer ?
#
loop_
_entity_poly.entity_id
_entity_poly.type
_entity_poly.pdbx_seq_one_letter_code
_entity_poly.pdbx_strand_id
1 'polypeptide(L)'
;MKPLYAYIPSNLDLTTERHRDKFYFIITFIFYGILFDKRKSLNSFAQLYSPYLKKILNGRYKDYIQDLIDEEIIETDNRYIKKLKSKSYRLTEKYSKSKVKRVEITDSKIISNYWKYKEEKKKEITEGHYKFLFNCLEQIEIDYDSAIAFLDKIELNFEQFNSYYCSIERIKNKDWFFIIDKTAGRVHNNLTNLPKIFRPFLRYNNQKLVEIDISNCQPLLFNILISKYFLKDQSVFDSCINSPSIPENSDLRLYKELTEKGKFYEFMMDQLGVKEEREKFKVRMFTKIFYGKEEKSQERTQFEAYFTEVSKIISYYKRVNYKKLSVELQTEEAELMLNNILPILAKNKIFVLTIHDSFLTTHNNIELVKEVIMSEFKKKGLRPTLKIKS
;
A
#
# COMPACT_ATOMS: atom_id res chain seq x y z
N MET A 1 15.37 -26.39 -7.41
CA MET A 1 15.53 -25.01 -6.88
C MET A 1 14.40 -24.18 -7.46
N LYS A 2 13.77 -23.28 -6.70
CA LYS A 2 12.66 -22.45 -7.22
C LYS A 2 13.17 -21.54 -8.34
N PRO A 3 12.47 -21.41 -9.49
CA PRO A 3 12.95 -20.58 -10.60
C PRO A 3 13.00 -19.10 -10.21
N LEU A 4 13.87 -18.33 -10.84
CA LEU A 4 13.96 -16.89 -10.70
C LEU A 4 13.80 -16.25 -12.08
N TYR A 5 12.96 -15.22 -12.16
CA TYR A 5 12.70 -14.51 -13.42
C TYR A 5 13.13 -13.05 -13.32
N ALA A 6 13.66 -12.54 -14.42
CA ALA A 6 13.88 -11.14 -14.67
C ALA A 6 12.77 -10.56 -15.56
N TYR A 7 12.54 -9.26 -15.42
CA TYR A 7 11.58 -8.49 -16.21
C TYR A 7 12.34 -7.35 -16.86
N ILE A 8 12.50 -7.43 -18.17
CA ILE A 8 13.34 -6.54 -18.97
C ILE A 8 12.54 -5.94 -20.13
N PRO A 9 12.98 -4.83 -20.73
CA PRO A 9 12.33 -4.25 -21.90
C PRO A 9 12.28 -5.28 -23.04
N SER A 10 11.14 -5.38 -23.74
CA SER A 10 10.99 -6.35 -24.83
C SER A 10 11.99 -6.12 -25.98
N ASN A 11 12.36 -4.85 -26.20
CA ASN A 11 13.35 -4.41 -27.18
C ASN A 11 14.81 -4.48 -26.69
N LEU A 12 15.08 -5.01 -25.50
CA LEU A 12 16.42 -5.30 -25.01
C LEU A 12 16.78 -6.77 -25.27
N ASP A 13 17.96 -7.00 -25.83
CA ASP A 13 18.54 -8.33 -26.00
C ASP A 13 20.01 -8.32 -25.58
N LEU A 14 20.32 -9.08 -24.53
CA LEU A 14 21.68 -9.30 -24.02
C LEU A 14 22.02 -10.80 -24.03
N THR A 15 21.38 -11.61 -24.88
CA THR A 15 21.54 -13.07 -24.89
C THR A 15 22.98 -13.53 -25.11
N THR A 16 23.77 -12.77 -25.87
CA THR A 16 25.18 -13.03 -26.15
C THR A 16 26.12 -12.52 -25.05
N GLU A 17 25.60 -11.75 -24.09
CA GLU A 17 26.43 -11.12 -23.06
C GLU A 17 26.88 -12.11 -21.98
N ARG A 18 28.18 -12.10 -21.68
CA ARG A 18 28.79 -12.96 -20.64
C ARG A 18 28.11 -12.78 -19.27
N HIS A 19 27.62 -11.58 -18.99
CA HIS A 19 27.03 -11.21 -17.70
C HIS A 19 25.51 -11.00 -17.76
N ARG A 20 24.84 -11.51 -18.82
CA ARG A 20 23.39 -11.42 -19.08
C ARG A 20 22.52 -11.44 -17.82
N ASP A 21 22.60 -12.50 -17.01
CA ASP A 21 21.71 -12.66 -15.86
C ASP A 21 21.92 -11.62 -14.75
N LYS A 22 23.14 -11.06 -14.64
CA LYS A 22 23.46 -10.00 -13.67
C LYS A 22 22.85 -8.68 -14.15
N PHE A 23 22.99 -8.41 -15.45
CA PHE A 23 22.37 -7.26 -16.11
C PHE A 23 20.84 -7.30 -15.98
N TYR A 24 20.23 -8.43 -16.35
CA TYR A 24 18.78 -8.63 -16.24
C TYR A 24 18.27 -8.51 -14.81
N PHE A 25 19.02 -9.02 -13.83
CA PHE A 25 18.70 -8.82 -12.42
C PHE A 25 18.70 -7.33 -12.05
N ILE A 26 19.77 -6.58 -12.37
CA ILE A 26 19.86 -5.14 -12.06
C ILE A 26 18.70 -4.37 -12.69
N ILE A 27 18.43 -4.59 -13.97
CA ILE A 27 17.36 -3.92 -14.72
C ILE A 27 15.99 -4.19 -14.07
N THR A 28 15.74 -5.43 -13.65
CA THR A 28 14.50 -5.81 -12.96
C THR A 28 14.27 -4.97 -11.70
N PHE A 29 15.32 -4.76 -10.88
CA PHE A 29 15.20 -3.99 -9.64
C PHE A 29 15.09 -2.48 -9.87
N ILE A 30 15.69 -1.96 -10.95
CA ILE A 30 15.43 -0.58 -11.40
C ILE A 30 13.95 -0.44 -11.75
N PHE A 31 13.41 -1.34 -12.57
CA PHE A 31 11.99 -1.35 -12.91
C PHE A 31 11.10 -1.41 -11.67
N TYR A 32 11.33 -2.34 -10.75
CA TYR A 32 10.52 -2.44 -9.54
C TYR A 32 10.56 -1.17 -8.69
N GLY A 33 11.72 -0.52 -8.60
CA GLY A 33 11.89 0.75 -7.88
C GLY A 33 11.19 1.95 -8.53
N ILE A 34 10.72 1.80 -9.78
CA ILE A 34 9.89 2.78 -10.51
C ILE A 34 8.42 2.32 -10.47
N LEU A 35 8.12 1.14 -11.00
CA LEU A 35 6.76 0.62 -11.26
C LEU A 35 5.88 0.44 -10.01
N PHE A 36 6.50 0.20 -8.85
CA PHE A 36 5.77 -0.02 -7.59
C PHE A 36 5.78 1.20 -6.65
N ASP A 37 6.42 2.31 -7.03
CA ASP A 37 6.34 3.56 -6.29
C ASP A 37 5.42 4.53 -7.04
N LYS A 38 4.17 4.67 -6.58
CA LYS A 38 3.14 5.52 -7.22
C LYS A 38 3.51 7.01 -7.29
N ARG A 39 4.59 7.45 -6.63
CA ARG A 39 5.09 8.83 -6.69
C ARG A 39 6.06 9.02 -7.86
N LYS A 40 6.43 7.94 -8.54
CA LYS A 40 7.38 7.93 -9.65
C LYS A 40 6.63 7.69 -10.96
N SER A 41 7.31 8.06 -12.03
CA SER A 41 6.98 7.76 -13.41
C SER A 41 8.16 7.07 -14.09
N LEU A 42 8.00 6.58 -15.32
CA LEU A 42 9.11 6.00 -16.11
C LEU A 42 10.35 6.91 -16.22
N ASN A 43 10.18 8.22 -16.12
CA ASN A 43 11.28 9.19 -16.16
C ASN A 43 11.99 9.39 -14.82
N SER A 44 11.48 8.79 -13.75
CA SER A 44 12.02 8.91 -12.39
C SER A 44 13.20 7.97 -12.16
N PHE A 45 14.09 8.35 -11.27
CA PHE A 45 15.20 7.48 -10.86
C PHE A 45 14.80 6.54 -9.70
N ALA A 46 15.21 5.27 -9.79
CA ALA A 46 15.10 4.27 -8.73
C ALA A 46 16.40 4.14 -7.94
N GLN A 47 16.30 4.24 -6.61
CA GLN A 47 17.43 3.96 -5.73
C GLN A 47 17.68 2.45 -5.69
N LEU A 48 18.93 2.05 -5.94
CA LEU A 48 19.37 0.67 -5.75
C LEU A 48 20.16 0.55 -4.45
N TYR A 49 19.69 -0.31 -3.56
CA TYR A 49 20.32 -0.52 -2.26
C TYR A 49 21.56 -1.41 -2.41
N SER A 50 22.75 -0.82 -2.29
CA SER A 50 24.02 -1.52 -2.54
C SER A 50 24.27 -2.76 -1.67
N PRO A 51 23.87 -2.84 -0.39
CA PRO A 51 24.02 -4.07 0.38
C PRO A 51 23.15 -5.22 -0.15
N TYR A 52 21.98 -4.89 -0.72
CA TYR A 52 21.14 -5.89 -1.37
C TYR A 52 21.80 -6.42 -2.65
N LEU A 53 22.27 -5.53 -3.52
CA LEU A 53 22.99 -5.94 -4.74
C LEU A 53 24.25 -6.76 -4.41
N LYS A 54 25.05 -6.32 -3.44
CA LYS A 54 26.27 -7.05 -3.01
C LYS A 54 25.94 -8.45 -2.50
N LYS A 55 24.80 -8.63 -1.82
CA LYS A 55 24.37 -9.92 -1.29
C LYS A 55 23.95 -10.89 -2.39
N ILE A 56 23.35 -10.40 -3.46
CA ILE A 56 22.86 -11.26 -4.56
C ILE A 56 23.93 -11.45 -5.65
N LEU A 57 24.52 -10.34 -6.10
CA LEU A 57 25.43 -10.27 -7.25
C LEU A 57 26.91 -10.21 -6.87
N ASN A 58 27.27 -10.41 -5.60
CA ASN A 58 28.61 -10.30 -5.04
C ASN A 58 29.24 -8.88 -5.14
N GLY A 59 30.53 -8.74 -4.77
CA GLY A 59 31.25 -7.47 -4.73
C GLY A 59 31.40 -6.76 -6.09
N ARG A 60 31.26 -7.49 -7.21
CA ARG A 60 31.41 -7.00 -8.58
C ARG A 60 30.15 -6.33 -9.15
N TYR A 61 29.09 -6.16 -8.36
CA TYR A 61 27.86 -5.50 -8.82
C TYR A 61 28.09 -4.09 -9.40
N LYS A 62 29.18 -3.41 -8.97
CA LYS A 62 29.55 -2.10 -9.49
C LYS A 62 30.02 -2.16 -10.94
N ASP A 63 30.84 -3.16 -11.27
CA ASP A 63 31.30 -3.41 -12.64
C ASP A 63 30.09 -3.59 -13.56
N TYR A 64 29.13 -4.44 -13.14
CA TYR A 64 27.93 -4.69 -13.95
C TYR A 64 27.04 -3.46 -14.13
N ILE A 65 26.99 -2.56 -13.14
CA ILE A 65 26.28 -1.28 -13.29
C ILE A 65 27.02 -0.37 -14.26
N GLN A 66 28.35 -0.36 -14.21
CA GLN A 66 29.17 0.45 -15.11
C GLN A 66 29.03 -0.03 -16.55
N ASP A 67 29.11 -1.34 -16.80
CA ASP A 67 28.88 -1.94 -18.13
C ASP A 67 27.51 -1.50 -18.70
N LEU A 68 26.44 -1.52 -17.88
CA LEU A 68 25.10 -1.08 -18.30
C LEU A 68 25.01 0.43 -18.60
N ILE A 69 25.84 1.25 -17.97
CA ILE A 69 25.93 2.69 -18.25
C ILE A 69 26.70 2.93 -19.55
N ASP A 70 27.82 2.23 -19.73
CA ASP A 70 28.70 2.36 -20.89
C ASP A 70 27.98 1.90 -22.17
N GLU A 71 27.10 0.88 -22.08
CA GLU A 71 26.22 0.42 -23.16
C GLU A 71 24.94 1.28 -23.34
N GLU A 72 24.83 2.40 -22.63
CA GLU A 72 23.67 3.32 -22.67
C GLU A 72 22.32 2.63 -22.40
N ILE A 73 22.31 1.56 -21.60
CA ILE A 73 21.09 0.85 -21.19
C ILE A 73 20.43 1.55 -20.00
N ILE A 74 21.26 1.97 -19.04
CA ILE A 74 20.82 2.74 -17.86
C ILE A 74 21.57 4.05 -17.75
N GLU A 75 20.99 5.00 -17.06
CA GLU A 75 21.65 6.26 -16.68
C GLU A 75 21.48 6.50 -15.17
N THR A 76 22.39 7.30 -14.59
CA THR A 76 22.42 7.57 -13.15
C THR A 76 22.33 9.06 -12.84
N ASP A 77 21.66 9.40 -11.74
CA ASP A 77 21.68 10.78 -11.21
C ASP A 77 23.04 11.17 -10.60
N ASN A 78 23.95 10.20 -10.48
CA ASN A 78 25.28 10.27 -9.88
C ASN A 78 25.31 10.94 -8.49
N ARG A 79 24.20 10.92 -7.75
CA ARG A 79 24.08 11.59 -6.43
C ARG A 79 24.06 10.56 -5.31
N TYR A 80 25.16 10.47 -4.57
CA TYR A 80 25.27 9.66 -3.35
C TYR A 80 25.41 10.55 -2.11
N ILE A 81 24.63 10.27 -1.07
CA ILE A 81 24.75 10.94 0.23
C ILE A 81 24.82 9.87 1.30
N LYS A 82 25.95 9.78 2.01
CA LYS A 82 26.20 8.75 3.03
C LYS A 82 25.05 8.70 4.04
N LYS A 83 24.49 7.50 4.26
CA LYS A 83 23.32 7.20 5.14
C LYS A 83 21.98 7.86 4.75
N LEU A 84 21.95 8.76 3.75
CA LEU A 84 20.75 9.50 3.37
C LEU A 84 20.21 9.11 1.99
N LYS A 85 21.10 8.79 1.04
CA LYS A 85 20.72 8.52 -0.35
C LYS A 85 21.70 7.59 -1.05
N SER A 86 21.18 6.49 -1.60
CA SER A 86 21.89 5.65 -2.57
C SER A 86 21.86 6.30 -3.96
N LYS A 87 22.84 5.95 -4.82
CA LYS A 87 22.79 6.31 -6.24
C LYS A 87 21.49 5.81 -6.85
N SER A 88 20.91 6.62 -7.72
CA SER A 88 19.65 6.29 -8.38
C SER A 88 19.87 6.09 -9.87
N TYR A 89 19.11 5.17 -10.46
CA TYR A 89 19.24 4.73 -11.84
C TYR A 89 17.88 4.69 -12.53
N ARG A 90 17.85 4.87 -13.84
CA ARG A 90 16.69 4.59 -14.69
C ARG A 90 17.15 4.02 -16.02
N LEU A 91 16.23 3.43 -16.77
CA LEU A 91 16.50 3.05 -18.15
C LEU A 91 16.57 4.29 -19.04
N THR A 92 17.43 4.26 -20.04
CA THR A 92 17.47 5.30 -21.08
C THR A 92 16.18 5.29 -21.91
N GLU A 93 15.90 6.37 -22.63
CA GLU A 93 14.67 6.53 -23.41
C GLU A 93 14.45 5.39 -24.42
N LYS A 94 15.54 4.85 -24.98
CA LYS A 94 15.54 3.69 -25.87
C LYS A 94 14.82 2.48 -25.27
N TYR A 95 14.94 2.28 -23.96
CA TYR A 95 14.47 1.07 -23.28
C TYR A 95 13.31 1.31 -22.31
N SER A 96 13.10 2.55 -21.85
CA SER A 96 12.05 2.87 -20.87
C SER A 96 10.63 2.84 -21.46
N LYS A 97 10.49 3.11 -22.77
CA LYS A 97 9.20 3.14 -23.50
C LYS A 97 8.88 1.82 -24.21
N SER A 98 9.02 0.69 -23.50
CA SER A 98 8.72 -0.64 -24.04
C SER A 98 7.92 -1.47 -23.05
N LYS A 99 7.13 -2.42 -23.56
CA LYS A 99 6.54 -3.47 -22.73
C LYS A 99 7.64 -4.33 -22.11
N VAL A 100 7.44 -4.80 -20.89
CA VAL A 100 8.35 -5.77 -20.26
C VAL A 100 8.10 -7.17 -20.80
N LYS A 101 9.17 -7.95 -20.96
CA LYS A 101 9.12 -9.41 -21.17
C LYS A 101 9.74 -10.11 -19.99
N ARG A 102 9.24 -11.31 -19.69
CA ARG A 102 9.80 -12.21 -18.70
C ARG A 102 10.94 -13.03 -19.30
N VAL A 103 12.05 -13.14 -18.57
CA VAL A 103 13.19 -14.00 -18.94
C VAL A 103 13.62 -14.80 -17.72
N GLU A 104 13.94 -16.08 -17.89
CA GLU A 104 14.47 -16.91 -16.81
C GLU A 104 15.94 -16.56 -16.51
N ILE A 105 16.25 -16.41 -15.22
CA ILE A 105 17.63 -16.32 -14.74
C ILE A 105 18.15 -17.75 -14.57
N THR A 106 19.28 -18.05 -15.21
CA THR A 106 19.92 -19.37 -15.23
C THR A 106 21.15 -19.47 -14.33
N ASP A 107 21.72 -18.34 -13.89
CA ASP A 107 22.85 -18.31 -12.98
C ASP A 107 22.48 -18.87 -11.60
N SER A 108 22.96 -20.08 -11.31
CA SER A 108 22.68 -20.81 -10.07
C SER A 108 23.12 -20.07 -8.81
N LYS A 109 24.17 -19.24 -8.86
CA LYS A 109 24.62 -18.45 -7.71
C LYS A 109 23.66 -17.30 -7.43
N ILE A 110 23.19 -16.59 -8.45
CA ILE A 110 22.17 -15.53 -8.29
C ILE A 110 20.89 -16.14 -7.72
N ILE A 111 20.41 -17.25 -8.30
CA ILE A 111 19.19 -17.94 -7.85
C ILE A 111 19.32 -18.35 -6.38
N SER A 112 20.42 -19.03 -6.02
CA SER A 112 20.67 -19.47 -4.65
C SER A 112 20.75 -18.29 -3.67
N ASN A 113 21.49 -17.23 -4.01
CA ASN A 113 21.63 -16.06 -3.15
C ASN A 113 20.30 -15.34 -2.95
N TYR A 114 19.49 -15.23 -4.00
CA TYR A 114 18.16 -14.61 -3.95
C TYR A 114 17.21 -15.35 -3.03
N TRP A 115 17.07 -16.66 -3.20
CA TRP A 115 16.17 -17.45 -2.36
C TRP A 115 16.66 -17.58 -0.93
N LYS A 116 17.98 -17.67 -0.71
CA LYS A 116 18.55 -17.57 0.64
C LYS A 116 18.19 -16.24 1.31
N TYR A 117 18.31 -15.12 0.60
CA TYR A 117 17.90 -13.81 1.12
C TYR A 117 16.41 -13.77 1.47
N LYS A 118 15.53 -14.35 0.63
CA LYS A 118 14.09 -14.40 0.88
C LYS A 118 13.75 -15.23 2.13
N GLU A 119 14.39 -16.38 2.30
CA GLU A 119 14.21 -17.22 3.49
C GLU A 119 14.68 -16.51 4.78
N GLU A 120 15.79 -15.77 4.71
CA GLU A 120 16.24 -14.95 5.83
C GLU A 120 15.23 -13.85 6.17
N LYS A 121 14.66 -13.17 5.17
CA LYS A 121 13.59 -12.18 5.37
C LYS A 121 12.32 -12.78 5.95
N LYS A 122 11.95 -13.99 5.55
CA LYS A 122 10.82 -14.72 6.15
C LYS A 122 11.03 -14.98 7.64
N LYS A 123 12.26 -15.31 8.06
CA LYS A 123 12.60 -15.54 9.47
C LYS A 123 12.55 -14.27 10.33
N GLU A 124 12.69 -13.08 9.73
CA GLU A 124 12.53 -11.80 10.42
C GLU A 124 11.06 -11.51 10.82
N ILE A 125 10.08 -12.26 10.27
CA ILE A 125 8.66 -12.16 10.63
C ILE A 125 8.42 -13.01 11.89
N THR A 126 8.67 -12.41 13.05
CA THR A 126 8.71 -13.11 14.34
C THR A 126 7.37 -13.14 15.07
N GLU A 127 6.53 -12.11 14.93
CA GLU A 127 5.25 -12.04 15.65
C GLU A 127 4.22 -13.02 15.06
N GLY A 128 3.46 -13.69 15.94
CA GLY A 128 2.59 -14.81 15.55
C GLY A 128 1.50 -14.45 14.54
N HIS A 129 0.87 -13.28 14.68
CA HIS A 129 -0.21 -12.86 13.79
C HIS A 129 0.32 -12.33 12.43
N TYR A 130 1.48 -11.67 12.39
CA TYR A 130 2.15 -11.34 11.12
C TYR A 130 2.64 -12.58 10.39
N LYS A 131 3.16 -13.57 11.13
CA LYS A 131 3.51 -14.88 10.56
C LYS A 131 2.28 -15.59 10.00
N PHE A 132 1.14 -15.55 10.70
CA PHE A 132 -0.12 -16.08 10.20
C PHE A 132 -0.56 -15.38 8.90
N LEU A 133 -0.51 -14.04 8.86
CA LEU A 133 -0.85 -13.26 7.68
C LEU A 133 0.07 -13.60 6.49
N PHE A 134 1.38 -13.75 6.73
CA PHE A 134 2.33 -14.16 5.71
C PHE A 134 2.07 -15.60 5.22
N ASN A 135 1.74 -16.53 6.11
CA ASN A 135 1.35 -17.89 5.73
C ASN A 135 0.07 -17.92 4.89
N CYS A 136 -0.90 -17.03 5.16
CA CYS A 136 -2.07 -16.86 4.30
C CYS A 136 -1.67 -16.33 2.93
N LEU A 137 -0.72 -15.38 2.88
CA LEU A 137 -0.23 -14.80 1.61
C LEU A 137 0.43 -15.88 0.73
N GLU A 138 1.22 -16.78 1.31
CA GLU A 138 1.89 -17.84 0.56
C GLU A 138 0.92 -18.81 -0.14
N GLN A 139 -0.29 -18.96 0.41
CA GLN A 139 -1.34 -19.81 -0.13
C GLN A 139 -2.13 -19.16 -1.27
N ILE A 140 -1.95 -17.86 -1.53
CA ILE A 140 -2.67 -17.16 -2.60
C ILE A 140 -2.16 -17.52 -3.97
N GLU A 141 -3.09 -17.81 -4.87
CA GLU A 141 -2.85 -18.00 -6.29
C GLU A 141 -3.55 -16.91 -7.09
N ILE A 142 -3.18 -16.81 -8.37
CA ILE A 142 -3.87 -15.98 -9.34
C ILE A 142 -4.26 -16.86 -10.53
N ASP A 143 -5.51 -16.69 -10.96
CA ASP A 143 -6.02 -17.21 -12.23
C ASP A 143 -5.30 -16.48 -13.37
N TYR A 144 -4.10 -16.98 -13.66
CA TYR A 144 -3.10 -16.28 -14.44
C TYR A 144 -3.54 -16.08 -15.88
N ASP A 145 -4.05 -17.13 -16.53
CA ASP A 145 -4.46 -17.07 -17.93
C ASP A 145 -5.61 -16.07 -18.11
N SER A 146 -6.60 -16.09 -17.20
CA SER A 146 -7.70 -15.11 -17.21
C SER A 146 -7.22 -13.69 -16.93
N ALA A 147 -6.27 -13.51 -16.00
CA ALA A 147 -5.72 -12.20 -15.66
C ALA A 147 -4.91 -11.61 -16.82
N ILE A 148 -4.10 -12.41 -17.51
CA ILE A 148 -3.33 -11.97 -18.69
C ILE A 148 -4.27 -11.68 -19.86
N ALA A 149 -5.23 -12.56 -20.14
CA ALA A 149 -6.23 -12.33 -21.20
C ALA A 149 -7.06 -11.06 -20.95
N PHE A 150 -7.30 -10.70 -19.68
CA PHE A 150 -7.93 -9.44 -19.32
C PHE A 150 -6.98 -8.25 -19.49
N LEU A 151 -5.72 -8.37 -19.05
CA LEU A 151 -4.69 -7.34 -19.23
C LEU A 151 -4.48 -6.98 -20.71
N ASP A 152 -4.52 -7.95 -21.61
CA ASP A 152 -4.34 -7.74 -23.04
C ASP A 152 -5.53 -7.01 -23.71
N LYS A 153 -6.70 -7.00 -23.07
CA LYS A 153 -7.92 -6.35 -23.58
C LYS A 153 -8.09 -4.90 -23.12
N ILE A 154 -7.37 -4.49 -22.08
CA ILE A 154 -7.48 -3.13 -21.52
C ILE A 154 -6.43 -2.21 -22.16
N GLU A 155 -6.86 -1.02 -22.55
CA GLU A 155 -5.97 0.00 -23.09
C GLU A 155 -5.18 0.66 -21.95
N LEU A 156 -3.86 0.53 -21.99
CA LEU A 156 -2.95 1.04 -20.96
C LEU A 156 -1.71 1.64 -21.60
N ASN A 157 -1.14 2.66 -20.96
CA ASN A 157 0.21 3.10 -21.30
C ASN A 157 1.27 2.06 -20.86
N PHE A 158 2.50 2.19 -21.35
CA PHE A 158 3.59 1.25 -21.04
C PHE A 158 3.85 1.10 -19.53
N GLU A 159 3.78 2.20 -18.78
CA GLU A 159 4.05 2.19 -17.34
C GLU A 159 3.00 1.36 -16.58
N GLN A 160 1.72 1.59 -16.88
CA GLN A 160 0.62 0.86 -16.30
C GLN A 160 0.66 -0.62 -16.70
N PHE A 161 0.83 -0.92 -17.99
CA PHE A 161 0.94 -2.30 -18.46
C PHE A 161 2.07 -3.04 -17.74
N ASN A 162 3.26 -2.42 -17.67
CA ASN A 162 4.43 -3.04 -17.03
C ASN A 162 4.21 -3.27 -15.53
N SER A 163 3.64 -2.30 -14.82
CA SER A 163 3.30 -2.42 -13.39
C SER A 163 2.30 -3.56 -13.14
N TYR A 164 1.28 -3.67 -14.01
CA TYR A 164 0.21 -4.66 -13.86
C TYR A 164 0.71 -6.06 -14.18
N TYR A 165 1.41 -6.21 -15.31
CA TYR A 165 2.04 -7.47 -15.71
C TYR A 165 3.01 -7.97 -14.63
N CYS A 166 3.90 -7.12 -14.13
CA CYS A 166 4.84 -7.50 -13.07
C CYS A 166 4.14 -7.88 -11.76
N SER A 167 3.03 -7.22 -11.41
CA SER A 167 2.23 -7.59 -10.23
C SER A 167 1.64 -9.00 -10.35
N ILE A 168 1.05 -9.33 -11.50
CA ILE A 168 0.46 -10.64 -11.80
C ILE A 168 1.53 -11.73 -11.77
N GLU A 169 2.64 -11.49 -12.48
CA GLU A 169 3.77 -12.42 -12.57
C GLU A 169 4.39 -12.75 -11.21
N ARG A 170 4.58 -11.75 -10.36
CA ARG A 170 5.16 -11.99 -9.02
C ARG A 170 4.25 -12.84 -8.15
N ILE A 171 2.93 -12.68 -8.26
CA ILE A 171 1.96 -13.54 -7.56
C ILE A 171 2.01 -14.97 -8.12
N LYS A 172 1.97 -15.12 -9.44
CA LYS A 172 2.06 -16.43 -10.12
C LYS A 172 3.31 -17.20 -9.71
N ASN A 173 4.45 -16.53 -9.65
CA ASN A 173 5.74 -17.12 -9.32
C ASN A 173 6.01 -17.21 -7.80
N LYS A 174 5.03 -16.83 -6.97
CA LYS A 174 5.14 -16.79 -5.50
C LYS A 174 6.38 -15.99 -5.04
N ASP A 175 6.72 -14.91 -5.76
CA ASP A 175 7.79 -13.98 -5.38
C ASP A 175 7.26 -12.94 -4.38
N TRP A 176 7.08 -13.41 -3.15
CA TRP A 176 6.49 -12.61 -2.09
C TRP A 176 7.47 -11.59 -1.51
N PHE A 177 6.96 -10.42 -1.19
CA PHE A 177 7.57 -9.50 -0.23
C PHE A 177 6.57 -9.20 0.88
N PHE A 178 7.10 -8.88 2.06
CA PHE A 178 6.29 -8.54 3.22
C PHE A 178 7.11 -7.55 4.06
N ILE A 179 6.63 -6.32 4.16
CA ILE A 179 7.33 -5.22 4.83
C ILE A 179 6.32 -4.52 5.73
N ILE A 180 6.64 -4.39 7.01
CA ILE A 180 5.94 -3.50 7.93
C ILE A 180 6.66 -2.15 7.85
N ASP A 181 5.98 -1.10 7.41
CA ASP A 181 6.60 0.22 7.36
C ASP A 181 6.89 0.78 8.75
N LYS A 182 7.91 1.63 8.86
CA LYS A 182 8.32 2.24 10.14
C LYS A 182 7.57 3.54 10.45
N THR A 183 6.71 4.01 9.55
CA THR A 183 6.06 5.32 9.66
C THR A 183 4.73 5.20 10.38
N ALA A 184 3.88 4.28 9.93
CA ALA A 184 2.55 4.03 10.46
C ALA A 184 2.34 2.56 10.86
N GLY A 185 3.28 1.66 10.54
CA GLY A 185 3.15 0.24 10.88
C GLY A 185 2.27 -0.54 9.90
N ARG A 186 1.96 0.01 8.71
CA ARG A 186 1.20 -0.73 7.70
C ARG A 186 2.03 -1.85 7.10
N VAL A 187 1.37 -2.96 6.81
CA VAL A 187 1.94 -4.06 6.03
C VAL A 187 1.82 -3.75 4.54
N HIS A 188 2.93 -3.94 3.82
CA HIS A 188 3.03 -3.86 2.36
C HIS A 188 3.49 -5.21 1.82
N ASN A 189 2.77 -5.72 0.82
CA ASN A 189 3.05 -6.99 0.16
C ASN A 189 2.53 -6.97 -1.29
N ASN A 190 2.62 -8.09 -2.01
CA ASN A 190 2.20 -8.16 -3.41
C ASN A 190 0.74 -7.76 -3.63
N LEU A 191 -0.16 -7.98 -2.65
CA LEU A 191 -1.58 -7.66 -2.77
C LEU A 191 -1.87 -6.17 -2.53
N THR A 192 -1.09 -5.48 -1.70
CA THR A 192 -1.20 -4.02 -1.55
C THR A 192 -0.76 -3.28 -2.81
N ASN A 193 0.10 -3.91 -3.62
CA ASN A 193 0.53 -3.39 -4.92
C ASN A 193 -0.36 -3.87 -6.09
N LEU A 194 -1.16 -4.92 -5.90
CA LEU A 194 -2.02 -5.46 -6.96
C LEU A 194 -3.12 -4.44 -7.29
N PRO A 195 -3.25 -4.02 -8.58
CA PRO A 195 -4.33 -3.14 -8.99
C PRO A 195 -5.70 -3.76 -8.70
N LYS A 196 -6.66 -2.93 -8.27
CA LYS A 196 -8.00 -3.39 -7.86
C LYS A 196 -8.68 -4.26 -8.91
N ILE A 197 -8.52 -3.93 -10.19
CA ILE A 197 -9.09 -4.66 -11.33
C ILE A 197 -8.61 -6.11 -11.46
N PHE A 198 -7.47 -6.47 -10.84
CA PHE A 198 -6.95 -7.84 -10.87
C PHE A 198 -7.26 -8.66 -9.61
N ARG A 199 -7.83 -8.05 -8.56
CA ARG A 199 -8.24 -8.76 -7.36
C ARG A 199 -9.26 -9.88 -7.62
N PRO A 200 -10.22 -9.75 -8.57
CA PRO A 200 -11.15 -10.84 -8.89
C PRO A 200 -10.48 -12.11 -9.46
N PHE A 201 -9.21 -12.04 -9.88
CA PHE A 201 -8.45 -13.21 -10.33
C PHE A 201 -7.71 -13.92 -9.19
N LEU A 202 -7.70 -13.36 -7.98
CA LEU A 202 -7.08 -14.03 -6.83
C LEU A 202 -7.87 -15.28 -6.44
N ARG A 203 -7.14 -16.31 -6.01
CA ARG A 203 -7.67 -17.60 -5.59
C ARG A 203 -7.05 -18.04 -4.27
N TYR A 204 -7.86 -18.70 -3.45
CA TYR A 204 -7.42 -19.49 -2.30
C TYR A 204 -8.09 -20.85 -2.39
N ASN A 205 -7.33 -21.94 -2.47
CA ASN A 205 -7.86 -23.29 -2.69
C ASN A 205 -8.89 -23.35 -3.84
N ASN A 206 -8.55 -22.75 -4.99
CA ASN A 206 -9.43 -22.59 -6.17
C ASN A 206 -10.69 -21.74 -5.97
N GLN A 207 -10.93 -21.17 -4.79
CA GLN A 207 -12.08 -20.30 -4.50
C GLN A 207 -11.74 -18.83 -4.76
N LYS A 208 -12.72 -18.07 -5.25
CA LYS A 208 -12.63 -16.60 -5.32
C LYS A 208 -12.58 -16.00 -3.91
N LEU A 209 -11.88 -14.89 -3.79
CA LEU A 209 -11.83 -14.11 -2.57
C LEU A 209 -12.91 -13.03 -2.57
N VAL A 210 -13.33 -12.64 -1.37
CA VAL A 210 -14.25 -11.53 -1.12
C VAL A 210 -13.53 -10.48 -0.28
N GLU A 211 -13.68 -9.22 -0.64
CA GLU A 211 -13.13 -8.07 0.09
C GLU A 211 -14.20 -7.48 1.02
N ILE A 212 -13.86 -7.36 2.29
CA ILE A 212 -14.63 -6.67 3.33
C ILE A 212 -13.93 -5.33 3.57
N ASP A 213 -14.51 -4.27 3.02
CA ASP A 213 -13.97 -2.92 2.98
C ASP A 213 -14.66 -2.02 4.02
N ILE A 214 -13.88 -1.32 4.82
CA ILE A 214 -14.41 -0.39 5.83
C ILE A 214 -14.68 0.96 5.17
N SER A 215 -15.94 1.33 5.06
CA SER A 215 -16.32 2.61 4.44
C SER A 215 -15.82 3.78 5.27
N ASN A 216 -15.20 4.75 4.60
CA ASN A 216 -14.68 5.97 5.22
C ASN A 216 -13.73 5.68 6.39
N CYS A 217 -12.94 4.60 6.32
CA CYS A 217 -12.10 4.15 7.44
C CYS A 217 -11.26 5.28 8.06
N GLN A 218 -10.51 6.02 7.25
CA GLN A 218 -9.66 7.11 7.74
C GLN A 218 -10.44 8.26 8.42
N PRO A 219 -11.49 8.87 7.81
CA PRO A 219 -12.38 9.79 8.52
C PRO A 219 -13.04 9.20 9.77
N LEU A 220 -13.45 7.94 9.73
CA LEU A 220 -14.05 7.26 10.88
C LEU A 220 -13.06 7.13 12.04
N LEU A 221 -11.82 6.73 11.77
CA LEU A 221 -10.74 6.63 12.76
C LEU A 221 -10.35 7.99 13.33
N PHE A 222 -10.62 9.09 12.63
CA PHE A 222 -10.38 10.42 13.19
C PHE A 222 -11.20 10.68 14.46
N ASN A 223 -12.37 10.05 14.63
CA ASN A 223 -13.13 10.12 15.88
C ASN A 223 -12.33 9.61 17.09
N ILE A 224 -11.43 8.64 16.91
CA ILE A 224 -10.53 8.17 17.98
C ILE A 224 -9.55 9.27 18.37
N LEU A 225 -8.97 9.97 17.39
CA LEU A 225 -8.04 11.07 17.64
C LEU A 225 -8.76 12.28 18.26
N ILE A 226 -10.00 12.56 17.86
CA ILE A 226 -10.87 13.55 18.51
C ILE A 226 -11.06 13.21 19.99
N SER A 227 -11.39 11.96 20.34
CA SER A 227 -11.49 11.55 21.75
C SER A 227 -10.16 11.72 22.49
N LYS A 228 -9.02 11.35 21.87
CA LYS A 228 -7.69 11.53 22.47
C LYS A 228 -7.32 13.00 22.69
N TYR A 229 -7.77 13.91 21.82
CA TYR A 229 -7.56 15.35 21.97
C TYR A 229 -8.21 15.84 23.27
N PHE A 230 -9.48 15.50 23.50
CA PHE A 230 -10.22 15.91 24.70
C PHE A 230 -9.67 15.29 25.99
N LEU A 231 -9.10 14.08 25.94
CA LEU A 231 -8.48 13.45 27.11
C LEU A 231 -7.13 14.08 27.52
N LYS A 232 -6.45 14.78 26.60
CA LYS A 232 -5.12 15.38 26.87
C LYS A 232 -5.19 16.84 27.31
N ASP A 233 -6.33 17.51 27.09
CA ASP A 233 -6.53 18.90 27.48
C ASP A 233 -7.37 18.97 28.76
N GLN A 234 -6.68 19.04 29.91
CA GLN A 234 -7.30 19.11 31.25
C GLN A 234 -8.27 20.30 31.39
N SER A 235 -8.06 21.40 30.65
CA SER A 235 -8.94 22.57 30.69
C SER A 235 -10.30 22.34 30.03
N VAL A 236 -10.39 21.38 29.09
CA VAL A 236 -11.64 20.97 28.44
C VAL A 236 -12.26 19.77 29.17
N PHE A 237 -11.42 18.89 29.74
CA PHE A 237 -11.80 17.75 30.57
C PHE A 237 -12.80 18.17 31.68
N ASP A 238 -12.52 19.24 32.42
CA ASP A 238 -13.38 19.72 33.52
C ASP A 238 -14.73 20.28 33.05
N SER A 239 -14.85 20.73 31.79
CA SER A 239 -16.12 21.21 31.21
C SER A 239 -17.02 20.08 30.68
N CYS A 240 -16.45 18.91 30.40
CA CYS A 240 -17.12 17.81 29.68
C CYS A 240 -17.43 16.59 30.57
N ILE A 241 -16.97 16.55 31.83
CA ILE A 241 -16.88 15.31 32.61
C ILE A 241 -18.12 14.84 33.33
N ASN A 242 -19.21 15.60 33.33
CA ASN A 242 -20.46 15.05 33.88
C ASN A 242 -21.25 14.19 32.88
N SER A 243 -20.72 13.92 31.68
CA SER A 243 -21.10 12.77 30.83
C SER A 243 -20.14 12.67 29.62
N PRO A 244 -19.62 11.48 29.22
CA PRO A 244 -18.90 11.29 27.97
C PRO A 244 -19.89 11.38 26.79
N SER A 245 -20.35 12.58 26.53
CA SER A 245 -21.27 12.92 25.46
C SER A 245 -20.72 14.18 24.82
N ILE A 246 -20.27 14.02 23.58
CA ILE A 246 -20.16 15.12 22.61
C ILE A 246 -21.40 16.01 22.81
N PRO A 247 -21.27 17.34 22.95
CA PRO A 247 -22.42 18.21 23.14
C PRO A 247 -23.50 17.88 22.11
N GLU A 248 -24.74 17.75 22.54
CA GLU A 248 -25.81 17.09 21.77
C GLU A 248 -26.05 17.74 20.39
N ASN A 249 -25.64 19.01 20.24
CA ASN A 249 -25.72 19.87 19.06
C ASN A 249 -24.36 20.25 18.42
N SER A 250 -23.24 19.59 18.73
CA SER A 250 -21.95 19.94 18.10
C SER A 250 -21.68 19.20 16.79
N ASP A 251 -20.89 19.82 15.91
CA ASP A 251 -20.51 19.28 14.61
C ASP A 251 -19.72 17.96 14.70
N LEU A 252 -19.15 17.66 15.87
CA LEU A 252 -18.50 16.38 16.18
C LEU A 252 -19.50 15.20 16.09
N ARG A 253 -20.75 15.39 16.52
CA ARG A 253 -21.77 14.33 16.47
C ARG A 253 -22.17 14.05 15.02
N LEU A 254 -22.41 15.12 14.25
CA LEU A 254 -22.71 15.02 12.82
C LEU A 254 -21.56 14.34 12.07
N TYR A 255 -20.32 14.73 12.36
CA TYR A 255 -19.13 14.11 11.76
C TYR A 255 -19.04 12.62 12.06
N LYS A 256 -19.22 12.23 13.33
CA LYS A 256 -19.22 10.83 13.75
C LYS A 256 -20.32 10.04 13.04
N GLU A 257 -21.54 10.56 13.01
CA GLU A 257 -22.67 9.91 12.36
C GLU A 257 -22.43 9.69 10.86
N LEU A 258 -21.96 10.72 10.15
CA LEU A 258 -21.66 10.64 8.72
C LEU A 258 -20.54 9.65 8.41
N THR A 259 -19.52 9.58 9.27
CA THR A 259 -18.40 8.65 9.09
C THR A 259 -18.79 7.21 9.41
N GLU A 260 -19.58 6.97 10.46
CA GLU A 260 -20.12 5.63 10.80
C GLU A 260 -21.06 5.09 9.72
N LYS A 261 -21.94 5.94 9.16
CA LYS A 261 -22.85 5.59 8.06
C LYS A 261 -22.16 5.48 6.70
N GLY A 262 -20.87 5.80 6.61
CA GLY A 262 -20.14 5.79 5.34
C GLY A 262 -20.58 6.87 4.34
N LYS A 263 -21.19 7.98 4.81
CA LYS A 263 -21.79 9.06 3.99
C LYS A 263 -21.02 10.39 4.02
N PHE A 264 -19.87 10.46 4.71
CA PHE A 264 -19.08 11.69 4.84
C PHE A 264 -18.73 12.37 3.51
N TYR A 265 -18.29 11.60 2.51
CA TYR A 265 -17.90 12.18 1.22
C TYR A 265 -19.11 12.66 0.43
N GLU A 266 -20.19 11.88 0.42
CA GLU A 266 -21.46 12.20 -0.22
C GLU A 266 -22.03 13.51 0.34
N PHE A 267 -22.06 13.63 1.68
CA PHE A 267 -22.45 14.86 2.35
C PHE A 267 -21.62 16.07 1.89
N MET A 268 -20.29 15.94 1.83
CA MET A 268 -19.43 17.03 1.39
C MET A 268 -19.57 17.35 -0.10
N MET A 269 -19.85 16.36 -0.95
CA MET A 269 -20.13 16.58 -2.37
C MET A 269 -21.38 17.44 -2.54
N ASP A 270 -22.45 17.10 -1.80
CA ASP A 270 -23.71 17.84 -1.81
C ASP A 270 -23.50 19.27 -1.32
N GLN A 271 -22.77 19.47 -0.21
CA GLN A 271 -22.50 20.81 0.32
C GLN A 271 -21.61 21.66 -0.61
N LEU A 272 -20.77 21.04 -1.43
CA LEU A 272 -19.93 21.74 -2.42
C LEU A 272 -20.61 21.88 -3.79
N GLY A 273 -21.77 21.25 -4.00
CA GLY A 273 -22.48 21.25 -5.28
C GLY A 273 -21.71 20.57 -6.42
N VAL A 274 -20.83 19.60 -6.10
CA VAL A 274 -19.98 18.93 -7.10
C VAL A 274 -20.62 17.65 -7.64
N LYS A 275 -20.59 17.47 -8.96
CA LYS A 275 -21.14 16.29 -9.66
C LYS A 275 -20.06 15.36 -10.22
N GLU A 276 -18.84 15.44 -9.69
CA GLU A 276 -17.72 14.64 -10.19
C GLU A 276 -17.78 13.18 -9.72
N GLU A 277 -16.90 12.35 -10.27
CA GLU A 277 -16.74 10.97 -9.84
C GLU A 277 -16.29 10.91 -8.38
N ARG A 278 -17.04 10.17 -7.56
CA ARG A 278 -16.83 10.04 -6.11
C ARG A 278 -15.40 9.70 -5.70
N GLU A 279 -14.72 8.79 -6.42
CA GLU A 279 -13.35 8.39 -6.09
C GLU A 279 -12.34 9.52 -6.36
N LYS A 280 -12.57 10.37 -7.37
CA LYS A 280 -11.75 11.57 -7.61
C LYS A 280 -11.98 12.61 -6.51
N PHE A 281 -13.24 12.85 -6.15
CA PHE A 281 -13.59 13.77 -5.05
C PHE A 281 -12.95 13.36 -3.72
N LYS A 282 -13.03 12.07 -3.38
CA LYS A 282 -12.39 11.52 -2.18
C LYS A 282 -10.91 11.85 -2.10
N VAL A 283 -10.17 11.60 -3.18
CA VAL A 283 -8.73 11.90 -3.23
C VAL A 283 -8.50 13.39 -3.00
N ARG A 284 -9.25 14.26 -3.69
CA ARG A 284 -9.15 15.73 -3.52
C ARG A 284 -9.41 16.16 -2.08
N MET A 285 -10.53 15.73 -1.49
CA MET A 285 -10.91 16.06 -0.11
C MET A 285 -9.89 15.55 0.90
N PHE A 286 -9.44 14.32 0.73
CA PHE A 286 -8.50 13.70 1.65
C PHE A 286 -7.15 14.42 1.64
N THR A 287 -6.68 14.79 0.45
CA THR A 287 -5.48 15.63 0.29
C THR A 287 -5.69 17.01 0.91
N LYS A 288 -6.81 17.69 0.65
CA LYS A 288 -7.00 19.08 1.09
C LYS A 288 -7.25 19.22 2.60
N ILE A 289 -7.85 18.21 3.23
CA ILE A 289 -8.24 18.29 4.64
C ILE A 289 -7.24 17.55 5.53
N PHE A 290 -7.04 16.25 5.29
CA PHE A 290 -6.33 15.39 6.24
C PHE A 290 -4.81 15.34 6.00
N TYR A 291 -4.37 15.24 4.73
CA TYR A 291 -3.00 14.81 4.42
C TYR A 291 -2.08 15.91 3.88
N GLY A 292 -2.64 16.95 3.26
CA GLY A 292 -1.92 18.07 2.70
C GLY A 292 -1.55 19.13 3.74
N LYS A 293 -0.79 20.13 3.31
CA LYS A 293 -0.53 21.34 4.11
C LYS A 293 -1.85 22.09 4.36
N GLU A 294 -1.88 22.88 5.42
CA GLU A 294 -2.98 23.85 5.59
C GLU A 294 -2.90 24.88 4.45
N GLU A 295 -3.88 24.82 3.55
CA GLU A 295 -4.01 25.70 2.40
C GLU A 295 -5.45 26.20 2.32
N LYS A 296 -5.62 27.50 2.02
CA LYS A 296 -6.93 28.04 1.71
C LYS A 296 -7.45 27.38 0.44
N SER A 297 -8.62 26.79 0.54
CA SER A 297 -9.33 26.14 -0.57
C SER A 297 -10.81 26.14 -0.27
N GLN A 298 -11.64 26.05 -1.33
CA GLN A 298 -13.08 25.98 -1.18
C GLN A 298 -13.48 24.78 -0.30
N GLU A 299 -12.80 23.64 -0.45
CA GLU A 299 -13.01 22.45 0.37
C GLU A 299 -12.72 22.70 1.84
N ARG A 300 -11.60 23.37 2.14
CA ARG A 300 -11.19 23.66 3.52
C ARG A 300 -12.16 24.64 4.19
N THR A 301 -12.60 25.67 3.47
CA THR A 301 -13.57 26.66 3.94
C THR A 301 -14.93 26.03 4.17
N GLN A 302 -15.43 25.24 3.22
CA GLN A 302 -16.71 24.55 3.38
C GLN A 302 -16.65 23.53 4.52
N PHE A 303 -15.56 22.75 4.61
CA PHE A 303 -15.39 21.82 5.71
C PHE A 303 -15.42 22.53 7.08
N GLU A 304 -14.76 23.67 7.22
CA GLU A 304 -14.77 24.45 8.47
C GLU A 304 -16.14 25.03 8.82
N ALA A 305 -16.94 25.40 7.82
CA ALA A 305 -18.30 25.92 8.02
C ALA A 305 -19.25 24.87 8.62
N TYR A 306 -19.13 23.60 8.22
CA TYR A 306 -19.97 22.51 8.75
C TYR A 306 -19.34 21.78 9.94
N PHE A 307 -18.00 21.77 10.00
CA PHE A 307 -17.22 21.01 10.97
C PHE A 307 -16.19 21.90 11.66
N THR A 308 -16.64 22.96 12.31
CA THR A 308 -15.79 23.95 12.98
C THR A 308 -14.91 23.35 14.08
N GLU A 309 -15.46 22.53 14.99
CA GLU A 309 -14.67 21.89 16.06
C GLU A 309 -13.72 20.84 15.51
N VAL A 310 -14.22 19.99 14.59
CA VAL A 310 -13.40 18.97 13.91
C VAL A 310 -12.23 19.63 13.18
N SER A 311 -12.48 20.74 12.49
CA SER A 311 -11.49 21.57 11.78
C SER A 311 -10.41 22.10 12.73
N LYS A 312 -10.78 22.59 13.92
CA LYS A 312 -9.82 23.04 14.94
C LYS A 312 -8.91 21.90 15.38
N ILE A 313 -9.46 20.69 15.58
CA ILE A 313 -8.69 19.51 15.99
C ILE A 313 -7.73 19.07 14.87
N ILE A 314 -8.17 19.10 13.60
CA ILE A 314 -7.30 18.83 12.45
C ILE A 314 -6.10 19.80 12.45
N SER A 315 -6.37 21.10 12.59
CA SER A 315 -5.33 22.13 12.67
C SER A 315 -4.39 21.91 13.86
N TYR A 316 -4.91 21.50 15.02
CA TYR A 316 -4.10 21.15 16.20
C TYR A 316 -3.10 20.03 15.88
N TYR A 317 -3.53 18.94 15.25
CA TYR A 317 -2.63 17.84 14.90
C TYR A 317 -1.58 18.25 13.86
N LYS A 318 -1.94 19.13 12.92
CA LYS A 318 -1.08 19.55 11.82
C LYS A 318 -0.11 20.68 12.18
N ARG A 319 -0.28 21.36 13.34
CA ARG A 319 0.41 22.61 13.72
C ARG A 319 1.95 22.57 13.64
N VAL A 320 2.58 21.49 14.12
CA VAL A 320 4.05 21.37 14.16
C VAL A 320 4.57 20.74 12.87
N ASN A 321 3.85 19.74 12.38
CA ASN A 321 4.18 19.00 11.17
C ASN A 321 2.87 18.58 10.49
N TYR A 322 2.62 19.08 9.29
CA TYR A 322 1.36 18.80 8.57
C TYR A 322 1.12 17.30 8.34
N LYS A 323 2.19 16.49 8.34
CA LYS A 323 2.11 15.03 8.18
C LYS A 323 1.68 14.30 9.45
N LYS A 324 1.65 14.97 10.61
CA LYS A 324 1.38 14.30 11.90
C LYS A 324 -0.01 13.67 11.92
N LEU A 325 -1.04 14.40 11.46
CA LEU A 325 -2.41 13.87 11.39
C LEU A 325 -2.49 12.62 10.51
N SER A 326 -1.88 12.66 9.32
CA SER A 326 -1.92 11.53 8.38
C SER A 326 -1.16 10.31 8.92
N VAL A 327 -0.01 10.52 9.55
CA VAL A 327 0.73 9.43 10.19
C VAL A 327 -0.08 8.83 11.34
N GLU A 328 -0.64 9.65 12.25
CA GLU A 328 -1.43 9.13 13.38
C GLU A 328 -2.68 8.38 12.91
N LEU A 329 -3.41 8.86 11.90
CA LEU A 329 -4.56 8.14 11.35
C LEU A 329 -4.18 6.79 10.73
N GLN A 330 -3.05 6.72 10.03
CA GLN A 330 -2.55 5.46 9.48
C GLN A 330 -2.05 4.52 10.58
N THR A 331 -1.48 5.06 11.66
CA THR A 331 -1.08 4.28 12.83
C THR A 331 -2.30 3.69 13.54
N GLU A 332 -3.37 4.46 13.77
CA GLU A 332 -4.60 3.91 14.35
C GLU A 332 -5.24 2.85 13.43
N GLU A 333 -5.15 3.03 12.11
CA GLU A 333 -5.62 2.01 11.15
C GLU A 333 -4.80 0.72 11.27
N ALA A 334 -3.47 0.82 11.21
CA ALA A 334 -2.59 -0.34 11.32
C ALA A 334 -2.79 -1.06 12.67
N GLU A 335 -2.89 -0.30 13.77
CA GLU A 335 -3.14 -0.84 15.11
C GLU A 335 -4.45 -1.63 15.15
N LEU A 336 -5.55 -1.04 14.68
CA LEU A 336 -6.86 -1.67 14.71
C LEU A 336 -6.92 -2.92 13.82
N MET A 337 -6.40 -2.82 12.61
CA MET A 337 -6.47 -3.89 11.61
C MET A 337 -5.51 -5.05 11.94
N LEU A 338 -4.27 -4.73 12.29
CA LEU A 338 -3.18 -5.70 12.42
C LEU A 338 -2.94 -6.17 13.86
N ASN A 339 -3.13 -5.29 14.84
CA ASN A 339 -2.81 -5.60 16.24
C ASN A 339 -4.07 -5.84 17.11
N ASN A 340 -5.27 -5.46 16.67
CA ASN A 340 -6.52 -5.77 17.38
C ASN A 340 -7.35 -6.85 16.67
N ILE A 341 -7.64 -6.69 15.37
CA ILE A 341 -8.52 -7.63 14.63
C ILE A 341 -7.78 -8.89 14.18
N LEU A 342 -6.65 -8.74 13.47
CA LEU A 342 -5.90 -9.86 12.90
C LEU A 342 -5.46 -10.93 13.93
N PRO A 343 -5.05 -10.60 15.18
CA PRO A 343 -4.69 -11.63 16.15
C PRO A 343 -5.87 -12.51 16.55
N ILE A 344 -7.09 -11.96 16.61
CA ILE A 344 -8.32 -12.72 16.88
C ILE A 344 -8.59 -13.67 15.71
N LEU A 345 -8.49 -13.18 14.47
CA LEU A 345 -8.68 -14.01 13.28
C LEU A 345 -7.62 -15.12 13.17
N ALA A 346 -6.36 -14.80 13.45
CA ALA A 346 -5.25 -15.74 13.47
C ALA A 346 -5.43 -16.83 14.53
N LYS A 347 -5.86 -16.46 15.75
CA LYS A 347 -6.13 -17.42 16.83
C LYS A 347 -7.21 -18.43 16.43
N ASN A 348 -8.24 -17.97 15.71
CA ASN A 348 -9.33 -18.81 15.20
C ASN A 348 -8.99 -19.49 13.86
N LYS A 349 -7.75 -19.34 13.35
CA LYS A 349 -7.27 -19.91 12.08
C LYS A 349 -8.14 -19.53 10.87
N ILE A 350 -8.73 -18.34 10.91
CA ILE A 350 -9.59 -17.84 9.83
C ILE A 350 -8.70 -17.30 8.72
N PHE A 351 -8.78 -17.89 7.53
CA PHE A 351 -8.05 -17.40 6.38
C PHE A 351 -8.38 -15.93 6.12
N VAL A 352 -7.38 -15.07 6.18
CA VAL A 352 -7.55 -13.64 5.93
C VAL A 352 -6.26 -13.02 5.42
N LEU A 353 -6.43 -11.99 4.59
CA LEU A 353 -5.36 -11.09 4.15
C LEU A 353 -5.80 -9.65 4.37
N THR A 354 -4.84 -8.73 4.45
CA THR A 354 -5.12 -7.31 4.63
C THR A 354 -4.67 -6.52 3.43
N ILE A 355 -5.50 -5.56 3.01
CA ILE A 355 -5.10 -4.45 2.16
C ILE A 355 -5.53 -3.18 2.89
N HIS A 356 -4.64 -2.70 3.77
CA HIS A 356 -4.86 -1.53 4.63
C HIS A 356 -6.19 -1.63 5.42
N ASP A 357 -7.19 -0.86 5.05
CA ASP A 357 -8.53 -0.75 5.64
C ASP A 357 -9.54 -1.81 5.15
N SER A 358 -9.05 -2.87 4.52
CA SER A 358 -9.89 -3.99 4.05
C SER A 358 -9.28 -5.35 4.37
N PHE A 359 -10.16 -6.34 4.52
CA PHE A 359 -9.79 -7.75 4.65
C PHE A 359 -10.25 -8.54 3.43
N LEU A 360 -9.36 -9.37 2.86
CA LEU A 360 -9.71 -10.38 1.87
C LEU A 360 -9.88 -11.73 2.57
N THR A 361 -10.98 -12.43 2.30
CA THR A 361 -11.26 -13.75 2.87
C THR A 361 -12.08 -14.61 1.89
N THR A 362 -12.41 -15.83 2.28
CA THR A 362 -13.33 -16.71 1.53
C THR A 362 -14.78 -16.41 1.91
N HIS A 363 -15.71 -16.77 1.03
CA HIS A 363 -17.14 -16.50 1.25
C HIS A 363 -17.67 -17.04 2.60
N ASN A 364 -17.24 -18.24 2.99
CA ASN A 364 -17.69 -18.89 4.23
C ASN A 364 -17.22 -18.16 5.50
N ASN A 365 -16.20 -17.31 5.41
CA ASN A 365 -15.63 -16.59 6.56
C ASN A 365 -16.17 -15.16 6.70
N ILE A 366 -17.03 -14.69 5.79
CA ILE A 366 -17.47 -13.29 5.75
C ILE A 366 -18.10 -12.84 7.07
N GLU A 367 -19.07 -13.59 7.59
CA GLU A 367 -19.81 -13.18 8.80
C GLU A 367 -18.90 -13.17 10.02
N LEU A 368 -18.04 -14.17 10.19
CA LEU A 368 -17.10 -14.22 11.29
C LEU A 368 -16.08 -13.07 11.25
N VAL A 369 -15.56 -12.73 10.06
CA VAL A 369 -14.66 -11.58 9.92
C VAL A 369 -15.39 -10.26 10.21
N LYS A 370 -16.63 -10.10 9.73
CA LYS A 370 -17.47 -8.92 10.04
C LYS A 370 -17.70 -8.78 11.53
N GLU A 371 -18.07 -9.85 12.23
CA GLU A 371 -18.30 -9.84 13.68
C GLU A 371 -17.08 -9.36 14.45
N VAL A 372 -15.88 -9.85 14.10
CA VAL A 372 -14.64 -9.40 14.74
C VAL A 372 -14.37 -7.93 14.45
N ILE A 373 -14.52 -7.48 13.20
CA ILE A 373 -14.35 -6.05 12.86
C ILE A 373 -15.32 -5.19 13.67
N MET A 374 -16.62 -5.54 13.69
CA MET A 374 -17.64 -4.80 14.42
C MET A 374 -17.36 -4.76 15.92
N SER A 375 -16.91 -5.87 16.51
CA SER A 375 -16.53 -5.96 17.92
C SER A 375 -15.36 -5.03 18.26
N GLU A 376 -14.28 -5.08 17.48
CA GLU A 376 -13.08 -4.26 17.77
C GLU A 376 -13.33 -2.76 17.57
N PHE A 377 -14.10 -2.38 16.56
CA PHE A 377 -14.51 -0.97 16.41
C PHE A 377 -15.44 -0.51 17.55
N LYS A 378 -16.35 -1.38 18.01
CA LYS A 378 -17.26 -1.06 19.13
C LYS A 378 -16.48 -0.79 20.41
N LYS A 379 -15.37 -1.51 20.67
CA LYS A 379 -14.46 -1.23 21.81
C LYS A 379 -13.83 0.16 21.73
N LYS A 380 -13.73 0.75 20.53
CA LYS A 380 -13.27 2.13 20.30
C LYS A 380 -14.42 3.15 20.26
N GLY A 381 -15.66 2.74 20.57
CA GLY A 381 -16.84 3.61 20.54
C GLY A 381 -17.37 3.89 19.13
N LEU A 382 -16.99 3.09 18.14
CA LEU A 382 -17.33 3.29 16.73
C LEU A 382 -18.17 2.13 16.16
N ARG A 383 -18.95 2.43 15.12
CA ARG A 383 -19.75 1.48 14.35
C ARG A 383 -19.46 1.64 12.86
N PRO A 384 -18.58 0.82 12.28
CA PRO A 384 -18.18 0.96 10.88
C PRO A 384 -19.27 0.45 9.94
N THR A 385 -19.42 1.09 8.78
CA THR A 385 -20.16 0.53 7.66
C THR A 385 -19.24 -0.34 6.81
N LEU A 386 -19.58 -1.62 6.65
CA LEU A 386 -18.79 -2.59 5.88
C LEU A 386 -19.39 -2.77 4.48
N LYS A 387 -18.53 -2.75 3.45
CA LYS A 387 -18.89 -3.03 2.05
C LYS A 387 -18.27 -4.35 1.62
N ILE A 388 -19.08 -5.22 1.05
CA ILE A 388 -18.65 -6.51 0.52
C ILE A 388 -18.46 -6.39 -0.99
N LYS A 389 -17.26 -6.72 -1.49
CA LYS A 389 -16.93 -6.70 -2.93
C LYS A 389 -16.48 -8.10 -3.34
N SER A 390 -17.01 -8.60 -4.45
CA SER A 390 -16.70 -9.93 -5.01
C SER A 390 -15.89 -9.84 -6.30
#